data_AF-A0AAW2XSG3-F1
#
_entry.id   AF-A0AAW2XSG3-F1
#
_cell.length_a   1.000
_cell.length_b   1.000
_cell.length_c   1.000
_cell.angle_alpha   90.00
_cell.angle_beta   90.00
_cell.angle_gamma   90.00
#
_symmetry.space_group_name_H-M   'P 1'
#
loop_
_entity.id
_entity.type
_entity.pdbx_description
1 polymer ?
#
loop_
_entity_poly.entity_id
_entity_poly.type
_entity_poly.pdbx_seq_one_letter_code
_entity_poly.pdbx_strand_id
1 'polypeptide(L)'
;MRNFLMNYSMNLVEFSKLKLLVVAETRFASIIVTLKRFKLIKKQLKMMVISEQWSCYHDDDITKARNVKEKLLDDSRWDLIDYILDFTEPIYEMLRACDTDKPCFHLVYDMWDNMISKVNGAIYKHEKKNDYEESSFWGVVHKVLGDIWSKSNTPLYCLAHSLNPRMQSYIRTSLHHKVM
;
A
#
# COMPACT_ATOMS: atom_id res chain seq x y z
N MET A 1 11.24 -9.28 16.11
CA MET A 1 9.78 -9.42 15.91
C MET A 1 9.46 -10.42 14.79
N ARG A 2 9.98 -10.23 13.56
CA ARG A 2 9.77 -11.17 12.44
C ARG A 2 10.17 -12.63 12.77
N ASN A 3 11.35 -12.86 13.33
CA ASN A 3 11.82 -14.21 13.70
C ASN A 3 11.00 -14.83 14.85
N PHE A 4 10.52 -14.01 15.78
CA PHE A 4 9.68 -14.44 16.90
C PHE A 4 8.30 -14.90 16.39
N LEU A 5 7.68 -14.11 15.52
CA LEU A 5 6.39 -14.47 14.89
C LEU A 5 6.51 -15.68 13.94
N MET A 6 7.64 -15.83 13.25
CA MET A 6 7.93 -17.00 12.41
C MET A 6 8.10 -18.28 13.24
N ASN A 7 8.83 -18.23 14.36
CA ASN A 7 9.00 -19.40 15.24
C ASN A 7 7.68 -19.86 15.86
N TYR A 8 6.77 -18.92 16.17
CA TYR A 8 5.45 -19.24 16.72
C TYR A 8 4.34 -19.36 15.67
N SER A 9 4.70 -19.33 14.38
CA SER A 9 3.76 -19.47 13.27
C SER A 9 3.04 -20.81 13.24
N MET A 10 3.66 -21.88 13.77
CA MET A 10 3.04 -23.22 13.88
C MET A 10 1.83 -23.23 14.82
N ASN A 11 1.85 -22.42 15.87
CA ASN A 11 0.73 -22.34 16.84
C ASN A 11 -0.33 -21.31 16.42
N LEU A 12 0.04 -20.34 15.57
CA LEU A 12 -0.92 -19.46 14.87
C LEU A 12 -1.83 -20.22 13.90
N VAL A 13 -1.52 -21.48 13.57
CA VAL A 13 -2.38 -22.37 12.79
C VAL A 13 -3.62 -22.80 13.57
N GLU A 14 -3.54 -22.92 14.90
CA GLU A 14 -4.72 -23.17 15.76
C GLU A 14 -5.70 -22.00 15.74
N PHE A 15 -5.20 -20.78 15.55
CA PHE A 15 -6.01 -19.56 15.57
C PHE A 15 -6.34 -19.01 14.16
N SER A 16 -5.67 -19.48 13.10
CA SER A 16 -5.87 -19.00 11.73
C SER A 16 -5.57 -20.06 10.67
N LYS A 17 -6.40 -20.15 9.63
CA LYS A 17 -6.17 -21.05 8.46
C LYS A 17 -5.05 -20.57 7.52
N LEU A 18 -4.41 -19.44 7.80
CA LEU A 18 -3.41 -18.82 6.92
C LEU A 18 -2.01 -19.32 7.31
N LYS A 19 -1.33 -20.04 6.42
CA LYS A 19 0.12 -20.33 6.58
C LYS A 19 0.86 -19.00 6.67
N LEU A 20 1.36 -18.68 7.85
CA LEU A 20 1.94 -17.39 8.18
C LEU A 20 3.15 -17.11 7.29
N LEU A 21 3.19 -15.91 6.68
CA LEU A 21 4.39 -15.31 6.06
C LEU A 21 5.14 -16.14 4.99
N VAL A 22 4.55 -17.21 4.45
CA VAL A 22 4.96 -17.74 3.14
C VAL A 22 4.44 -16.77 2.09
N VAL A 23 5.18 -15.68 1.93
CA VAL A 23 4.99 -14.71 0.87
C VAL A 23 5.44 -15.42 -0.40
N ALA A 24 4.50 -15.67 -1.32
CA ALA A 24 4.87 -16.09 -2.67
C ALA A 24 5.81 -15.02 -3.25
N GLU A 25 6.82 -15.39 -4.03
CA GLU A 25 7.72 -14.41 -4.65
C GLU A 25 6.89 -13.42 -5.48
N THR A 26 6.69 -12.22 -4.94
CA THR A 26 6.09 -11.12 -5.67
C THR A 26 7.24 -10.34 -6.30
N ARG A 27 7.21 -10.16 -7.63
CA ARG A 27 8.25 -9.42 -8.37
C ARG A 27 8.47 -7.99 -7.82
N PHE A 28 7.45 -7.39 -7.19
CA PHE A 28 7.52 -6.10 -6.47
C PHE A 28 6.61 -6.08 -5.24
N ALA A 29 6.80 -5.09 -4.36
CA ALA A 29 5.92 -4.77 -3.22
C ALA A 29 5.73 -5.86 -2.13
N SER A 30 6.71 -6.76 -1.96
CA SER A 30 6.68 -7.83 -0.96
C SER A 30 6.41 -7.34 0.47
N ILE A 31 6.95 -6.16 0.84
CA ILE A 31 6.72 -5.52 2.15
C ILE A 31 5.25 -5.17 2.35
N ILE A 32 4.62 -4.51 1.36
CA ILE A 32 3.21 -4.11 1.43
C ILE A 32 2.30 -5.33 1.48
N VAL A 33 2.57 -6.34 0.64
CA VAL A 33 1.81 -7.61 0.66
C VAL A 33 1.94 -8.32 2.01
N THR A 34 3.12 -8.29 2.61
CA THR A 34 3.37 -8.84 3.94
C THR A 34 2.59 -8.08 5.01
N LEU A 35 2.59 -6.73 4.97
CA LEU A 35 1.85 -5.89 5.90
C LEU A 35 0.33 -6.09 5.80
N LYS A 36 -0.22 -6.21 4.59
CA LYS A 36 -1.65 -6.54 4.39
C LYS A 36 -2.02 -7.85 5.06
N ARG A 37 -1.22 -8.90 4.85
CA ARG A 37 -1.42 -10.20 5.49
C ARG A 37 -1.28 -10.13 7.00
N PHE A 38 -0.32 -9.34 7.49
CA PHE A 38 -0.12 -9.11 8.92
C PHE A 38 -1.33 -8.42 9.58
N LYS A 39 -1.95 -7.45 8.90
CA LYS A 39 -3.19 -6.81 9.34
C LYS A 39 -4.36 -7.81 9.42
N LEU A 40 -4.50 -8.72 8.46
CA LEU A 40 -5.57 -9.72 8.47
C LEU A 40 -5.56 -10.62 9.72
N ILE A 41 -4.39 -10.87 10.28
CA ILE A 41 -4.22 -11.70 11.49
C ILE A 41 -4.20 -10.89 12.79
N LYS A 42 -4.45 -9.56 12.76
CA LYS A 42 -4.44 -8.67 13.95
C LYS A 42 -5.26 -9.25 15.11
N LYS A 43 -6.48 -9.70 14.83
CA LYS A 43 -7.39 -10.24 15.84
C LYS A 43 -6.81 -11.51 16.48
N GLN A 44 -6.31 -12.43 15.66
CA GLN A 44 -5.72 -13.69 16.10
C GLN A 44 -4.45 -13.46 16.92
N LEU A 45 -3.60 -12.51 16.50
CA LEU A 45 -2.41 -12.11 17.25
C LEU A 45 -2.78 -11.53 18.62
N LYS A 46 -3.80 -10.66 18.70
CA LYS A 46 -4.27 -10.13 19.98
C LYS A 46 -4.80 -11.25 20.90
N MET A 47 -5.61 -12.18 20.37
CA MET A 47 -6.14 -13.31 21.15
C MET A 47 -5.01 -14.21 21.67
N MET A 48 -4.00 -14.51 20.83
CA MET A 48 -2.83 -15.31 21.20
C MET A 48 -2.07 -14.68 22.38
N VAL A 49 -1.84 -13.38 22.35
CA VAL A 49 -1.08 -12.64 23.37
C VAL A 49 -1.85 -12.45 24.69
N ILE A 50 -3.18 -12.50 24.63
CA ILE A 50 -4.08 -12.41 25.79
C ILE A 50 -4.31 -13.79 26.44
N SER A 51 -4.21 -14.88 25.68
CA SER A 51 -4.43 -16.24 26.17
C SER A 51 -3.50 -16.62 27.33
N GLU A 52 -3.99 -17.45 28.25
CA GLU A 52 -3.17 -18.00 29.34
C GLU A 52 -1.99 -18.83 28.80
N GLN A 53 -2.20 -19.45 27.62
CA GLN A 53 -1.17 -20.18 26.88
C GLN A 53 0.02 -19.30 26.48
N TRP A 54 -0.10 -17.96 26.46
CA TRP A 54 1.01 -17.03 26.25
C TRP A 54 2.16 -17.25 27.25
N SER A 55 1.83 -17.69 28.46
CA SER A 55 2.80 -18.10 29.47
C SER A 55 3.54 -19.41 29.14
N CYS A 56 3.26 -20.09 28.03
CA CYS A 56 4.10 -21.20 27.57
C CYS A 56 5.16 -20.74 26.53
N TYR A 57 5.14 -19.47 26.11
CA TYR A 57 5.98 -18.92 25.03
C TYR A 57 7.20 -18.12 25.53
N HIS A 58 7.46 -18.11 26.85
CA HIS A 58 8.41 -17.21 27.51
C HIS A 58 9.69 -17.86 28.05
N ASP A 59 9.91 -19.16 27.81
CA ASP A 59 11.07 -19.88 28.33
C ASP A 59 12.42 -19.35 27.78
N ASP A 60 12.45 -18.68 26.63
CA ASP A 60 13.71 -18.23 25.99
C ASP A 60 14.08 -16.73 26.22
N ASP A 61 13.11 -15.80 26.32
CA ASP A 61 13.39 -14.36 26.56
C ASP A 61 12.13 -13.55 26.96
N ILE A 62 11.91 -13.43 28.26
CA ILE A 62 10.77 -12.73 28.89
C ILE A 62 10.68 -11.25 28.44
N THR A 63 11.83 -10.60 28.26
CA THR A 63 11.89 -9.17 27.93
C THR A 63 11.43 -8.91 26.49
N LYS A 64 11.85 -9.77 25.55
CA LYS A 64 11.39 -9.71 24.17
C LYS A 64 9.91 -10.05 24.04
N ALA A 65 9.42 -11.06 24.76
CA ALA A 65 8.01 -11.44 24.75
C ALA A 65 7.12 -10.29 25.26
N ARG A 66 7.51 -9.63 26.36
CA ARG A 66 6.79 -8.47 26.88
C ARG A 66 6.75 -7.31 25.87
N ASN A 67 7.89 -6.98 25.27
CA ASN A 67 7.95 -5.93 24.25
C ASN A 67 7.09 -6.26 23.01
N VAL A 68 6.99 -7.53 22.62
CA VAL A 68 6.11 -7.94 21.51
C VAL A 68 4.64 -7.82 21.92
N LYS A 69 4.30 -8.23 23.14
CA LYS A 69 2.94 -8.12 23.70
C LYS A 69 2.46 -6.66 23.74
N GLU A 70 3.27 -5.75 24.27
CA GLU A 70 2.96 -4.32 24.32
C GLU A 70 2.73 -3.76 22.90
N LYS A 71 3.60 -4.09 21.95
CA LYS A 71 3.49 -3.61 20.56
C LYS A 71 2.28 -4.15 19.81
N LEU A 72 1.80 -5.36 20.13
CA LEU A 72 0.64 -5.96 19.49
C LEU A 72 -0.69 -5.46 20.07
N LEU A 73 -0.67 -5.04 21.34
CA LEU A 73 -1.84 -4.49 22.03
C LEU A 73 -2.04 -2.99 21.78
N ASP A 74 -0.97 -2.28 21.44
CA ASP A 74 -0.97 -0.84 21.10
C ASP A 74 -1.74 -0.58 19.80
N ASP A 75 -2.96 -0.02 19.92
CA ASP A 75 -3.81 0.30 18.77
C ASP A 75 -3.26 1.43 17.91
N SER A 76 -2.50 2.38 18.48
CA SER A 76 -1.89 3.48 17.72
C SER A 76 -0.88 2.97 16.67
N ARG A 77 -0.20 1.86 16.95
CA ARG A 77 0.68 1.19 15.97
C ARG A 77 -0.08 0.55 14.83
N TRP A 78 -1.27 0.04 15.10
CA TRP A 78 -2.12 -0.51 14.07
C TRP A 78 -2.69 0.60 13.19
N ASP A 79 -3.02 1.75 13.77
CA ASP A 79 -3.42 2.94 13.00
C ASP A 79 -2.30 3.42 12.07
N LEU A 80 -1.03 3.33 12.51
CA LEU A 80 0.13 3.62 11.65
C LEU A 80 0.26 2.60 10.50
N ILE A 81 0.03 1.31 10.76
CA ILE A 81 0.02 0.28 9.71
C ILE A 81 -1.11 0.55 8.71
N ASP A 82 -2.28 0.94 9.21
CA ASP A 82 -3.44 1.29 8.39
C ASP A 82 -3.13 2.49 7.52
N TYR A 83 -2.52 3.53 8.07
CA TYR A 83 -2.05 4.67 7.32
C TYR A 83 -1.08 4.28 6.19
N ILE A 84 -0.05 3.46 6.50
CA ILE A 84 0.92 3.00 5.51
C ILE A 84 0.22 2.24 4.38
N LEU A 85 -0.74 1.38 4.71
CA LEU A 85 -1.49 0.64 3.71
C LEU A 85 -2.38 1.57 2.88
N ASP A 86 -3.06 2.52 3.50
CA ASP A 86 -4.01 3.43 2.83
C ASP A 86 -3.34 4.26 1.72
N PHE A 87 -2.14 4.82 1.96
CA PHE A 87 -1.46 5.61 0.92
C PHE A 87 -0.65 4.74 -0.06
N THR A 88 -0.28 3.51 0.30
CA THR A 88 0.48 2.62 -0.62
C THR A 88 -0.42 1.75 -1.48
N GLU A 89 -1.69 1.55 -1.09
CA GLU A 89 -2.68 0.78 -1.85
C GLU A 89 -2.85 1.29 -3.29
N PRO A 90 -3.08 2.60 -3.54
CA PRO A 90 -3.32 3.08 -4.91
C PRO A 90 -2.11 2.87 -5.82
N ILE A 91 -0.89 3.00 -5.26
CA ILE A 91 0.37 2.74 -5.97
C ILE A 91 0.44 1.26 -6.35
N TYR A 92 0.13 0.38 -5.40
CA TYR A 92 0.13 -1.06 -5.63
C TYR A 92 -0.92 -1.51 -6.66
N GLU A 93 -2.13 -0.96 -6.60
CA GLU A 93 -3.21 -1.25 -7.55
C GLU A 93 -2.83 -0.83 -8.97
N MET A 94 -2.26 0.36 -9.15
CA MET A 94 -1.80 0.85 -10.45
C MET A 94 -0.72 -0.07 -11.03
N LEU A 95 0.32 -0.38 -10.25
CA LEU A 95 1.41 -1.26 -10.69
C LEU A 95 0.90 -2.64 -11.09
N ARG A 96 -0.01 -3.21 -10.30
CA ARG A 96 -0.61 -4.51 -10.60
C ARG A 96 -1.43 -4.49 -11.89
N ALA A 97 -2.18 -3.42 -12.14
CA ALA A 97 -2.97 -3.29 -13.37
C ALA A 97 -2.06 -3.14 -14.61
N CYS A 98 -0.93 -2.44 -14.49
CA CYS A 98 0.08 -2.33 -15.54
C CYS A 98 0.84 -3.64 -15.82
N ASP A 99 0.97 -4.52 -14.82
CA ASP A 99 1.67 -5.81 -14.93
C ASP A 99 0.81 -6.93 -15.55
N THR A 100 -0.42 -6.63 -15.98
CA THR A 100 -1.29 -7.61 -16.66
C THR A 100 -1.07 -7.63 -18.17
N ASP A 101 -1.26 -8.79 -18.81
CA ASP A 101 -1.17 -8.96 -20.28
C ASP A 101 -2.28 -8.20 -21.07
N LYS A 102 -3.09 -7.39 -20.38
CA LYS A 102 -4.14 -6.60 -20.99
C LYS A 102 -3.55 -5.28 -21.53
N PRO A 103 -4.04 -4.77 -22.67
CA PRO A 103 -3.60 -3.48 -23.19
C PRO A 103 -4.07 -2.35 -22.26
N CYS A 104 -3.25 -2.00 -21.28
CA CYS A 104 -3.50 -0.94 -20.30
C CYS A 104 -2.84 0.39 -20.70
N PHE A 105 -2.03 0.38 -21.76
CA PHE A 105 -1.14 1.47 -22.15
C PHE A 105 -1.87 2.80 -22.40
N HIS A 106 -3.07 2.76 -22.96
CA HIS A 106 -3.93 3.92 -23.22
C HIS A 106 -4.56 4.54 -21.95
N LEU A 107 -4.52 3.82 -20.82
CA LEU A 107 -5.11 4.20 -19.52
C LEU A 107 -4.06 4.63 -18.50
N VAL A 108 -2.76 4.49 -18.80
CA VAL A 108 -1.68 4.68 -17.79
C VAL A 108 -1.71 6.09 -17.19
N TYR A 109 -2.00 7.12 -17.99
CA TYR A 109 -2.14 8.50 -17.50
C TYR A 109 -3.35 8.66 -16.58
N ASP A 110 -4.53 8.19 -16.98
CA ASP A 110 -5.73 8.24 -16.13
C ASP A 110 -5.54 7.47 -14.82
N MET A 111 -4.86 6.31 -14.89
CA MET A 111 -4.51 5.50 -13.73
C MET A 111 -3.51 6.20 -12.82
N TRP A 112 -2.53 6.90 -13.41
CA TRP A 112 -1.54 7.69 -12.67
C TRP A 112 -2.21 8.85 -11.92
N ASP A 113 -3.04 9.64 -12.59
CA ASP A 113 -3.73 10.79 -11.99
C ASP A 113 -4.68 10.34 -10.87
N ASN A 114 -5.44 9.27 -11.10
CA ASN A 114 -6.29 8.67 -10.07
C ASN A 114 -5.48 8.12 -8.89
N MET A 115 -4.32 7.50 -9.16
CA MET A 115 -3.41 7.02 -8.12
C MET A 115 -2.89 8.20 -7.28
N ILE A 116 -2.35 9.25 -7.91
CA ILE A 116 -1.85 10.47 -7.26
C ILE A 116 -2.95 11.09 -6.38
N SER A 117 -4.17 11.23 -6.90
CA SER A 117 -5.31 11.78 -6.17
C SER A 117 -5.64 10.96 -4.91
N LYS A 118 -5.70 9.64 -5.03
CA LYS A 118 -5.97 8.74 -3.88
C LYS A 118 -4.85 8.77 -2.84
N VAL A 119 -3.57 8.77 -3.27
CA VAL A 119 -2.42 8.85 -2.35
C VAL A 119 -2.46 10.18 -1.60
N ASN A 120 -2.70 11.28 -2.30
CA ASN A 120 -2.83 12.59 -1.69
C ASN A 120 -3.96 12.61 -0.64
N GLY A 121 -5.14 12.11 -1.01
CA GLY A 121 -6.30 12.05 -0.11
C GLY A 121 -6.03 11.20 1.14
N ALA A 122 -5.32 10.08 1.01
CA ALA A 122 -4.94 9.25 2.15
C ALA A 122 -3.97 9.99 3.12
N ILE A 123 -3.00 10.72 2.58
CA ILE A 123 -2.04 11.50 3.36
C ILE A 123 -2.72 12.66 4.08
N TYR A 124 -3.52 13.45 3.36
CA TYR A 124 -4.20 14.62 3.91
C TYR A 124 -5.22 14.23 4.98
N LYS A 125 -5.94 13.12 4.77
CA LYS A 125 -6.85 12.54 5.77
C LYS A 125 -6.12 12.17 7.06
N HIS A 126 -4.93 11.57 6.96
CA HIS A 126 -4.14 11.19 8.14
C HIS A 126 -3.53 12.43 8.84
N GLU A 127 -3.04 13.41 8.08
CA GLU A 127 -2.52 14.66 8.63
C GLU A 127 -3.61 15.62 9.14
N LYS A 128 -4.89 15.31 8.89
CA LYS A 128 -6.05 16.16 9.18
C LYS A 128 -5.93 17.55 8.55
N LYS A 129 -5.44 17.58 7.31
CA LYS A 129 -5.22 18.79 6.54
C LYS A 129 -6.29 19.01 5.49
N ASN A 130 -6.56 20.27 5.19
CA ASN A 130 -7.41 20.66 4.07
C ASN A 130 -6.62 20.69 2.76
N ASP A 131 -7.29 20.59 1.61
CA ASP A 131 -6.66 20.48 0.28
C ASP A 131 -5.73 21.67 -0.07
N TYR A 132 -5.92 22.83 0.57
CA TYR A 132 -5.11 24.03 0.38
C TYR A 132 -3.88 24.12 1.30
N GLU A 133 -3.78 23.24 2.30
CA GLU A 133 -2.66 23.24 3.24
C GLU A 133 -1.48 22.45 2.66
N GLU A 134 -0.26 22.94 2.86
CA GLU A 134 0.93 22.24 2.39
C GLU A 134 1.26 21.04 3.30
N SER A 135 1.47 19.87 2.69
CA SER A 135 2.06 18.71 3.36
C SER A 135 3.50 18.50 2.90
N SER A 136 4.45 18.60 3.85
CA SER A 136 5.86 18.31 3.60
C SER A 136 6.08 16.83 3.22
N PHE A 137 5.30 15.92 3.83
CA PHE A 137 5.36 14.51 3.50
C PHE A 137 4.82 14.23 2.10
N TRP A 138 3.67 14.82 1.74
CA TRP A 138 3.16 14.73 0.36
C TRP A 138 4.17 15.27 -0.64
N GLY A 139 4.82 16.41 -0.37
CA GLY A 139 5.84 16.96 -1.25
C GLY A 139 6.98 15.98 -1.54
N VAL A 140 7.44 15.23 -0.53
CA VAL A 140 8.45 14.18 -0.71
C VAL A 140 7.89 13.01 -1.53
N VAL A 141 6.69 12.53 -1.20
CA VAL A 141 6.05 11.40 -1.90
C VAL A 141 5.81 11.74 -3.37
N HIS A 142 5.22 12.91 -3.64
CA HIS A 142 4.95 13.41 -4.99
C HIS A 142 6.23 13.57 -5.81
N LYS A 143 7.32 14.06 -5.19
CA LYS A 143 8.63 14.11 -5.85
C LYS A 143 9.14 12.73 -6.23
N VAL A 144 9.11 11.76 -5.31
CA VAL A 144 9.55 10.38 -5.60
C VAL A 144 8.71 9.76 -6.71
N LEU A 145 7.40 9.97 -6.71
CA LEU A 145 6.50 9.51 -7.77
C LEU A 145 6.87 10.18 -9.11
N GLY A 146 7.07 11.49 -9.16
CA GLY A 146 7.51 12.21 -10.36
C GLY A 146 8.86 11.73 -10.90
N ASP A 147 9.82 11.44 -10.02
CA ASP A 147 11.13 10.91 -10.40
C ASP A 147 11.02 9.49 -11.00
N ILE A 148 10.09 8.67 -10.51
CA ILE A 148 9.82 7.34 -11.08
C ILE A 148 9.13 7.46 -12.44
N TRP A 149 8.15 8.36 -12.55
CA TRP A 149 7.41 8.60 -13.79
C TRP A 149 8.32 9.10 -14.91
N SER A 150 9.17 10.09 -14.62
CA SER A 150 10.12 10.64 -15.59
C SER A 150 11.11 9.61 -16.11
N LYS A 151 11.55 8.66 -15.27
CA LYS A 151 12.41 7.54 -15.70
C LYS A 151 11.67 6.48 -16.51
N SER A 152 10.36 6.35 -16.31
CA SER A 152 9.52 5.33 -16.95
C SER A 152 8.87 5.83 -18.26
N ASN A 153 8.83 7.15 -18.48
CA ASN A 153 8.31 7.78 -19.69
C ASN A 153 9.24 7.58 -20.89
N THR A 154 9.04 6.48 -21.60
CA THR A 154 9.50 6.35 -22.98
C THR A 154 8.57 7.14 -23.93
N PRO A 155 9.10 7.73 -25.03
CA PRO A 155 8.29 8.42 -26.04
C PRO A 155 7.08 7.63 -26.58
N LEU A 156 7.15 6.30 -26.50
CA LEU A 156 6.07 5.39 -26.85
C LEU A 156 4.82 5.56 -25.97
N TYR A 157 4.99 5.82 -24.66
CA TYR A 157 3.89 6.10 -23.71
C TYR A 157 3.12 7.37 -24.11
N CYS A 158 3.85 8.45 -24.40
CA CYS A 158 3.26 9.71 -24.85
C CYS A 158 2.48 9.54 -26.17
N LEU A 159 3.04 8.77 -27.12
CA LEU A 159 2.43 8.51 -28.41
C LEU A 159 1.12 7.73 -28.27
N ALA A 160 1.13 6.65 -27.50
CA ALA A 160 -0.05 5.80 -27.31
C ALA A 160 -1.19 6.51 -26.56
N HIS A 161 -0.87 7.38 -25.59
CA HIS A 161 -1.88 8.24 -24.95
C HIS A 161 -2.46 9.28 -25.91
N SER A 162 -1.63 9.93 -26.72
CA SER A 162 -2.08 10.89 -27.76
C SER A 162 -2.96 10.24 -28.83
N LEU A 163 -2.78 8.93 -29.05
CA LEU A 163 -3.57 8.14 -30.00
C LEU A 163 -4.86 7.57 -29.40
N ASN A 164 -5.16 7.80 -28.11
CA ASN A 164 -6.40 7.33 -27.48
C ASN A 164 -7.61 8.12 -28.04
N PRO A 165 -8.60 7.46 -28.68
CA PRO A 165 -9.76 8.11 -29.29
C PRO A 165 -10.60 8.93 -28.29
N ARG A 166 -10.61 8.55 -27.01
CA ARG A 166 -11.31 9.30 -25.95
C ARG A 166 -10.68 10.67 -25.71
N MET A 167 -9.34 10.74 -25.70
CA MET A 167 -8.60 12.00 -25.56
C MET A 167 -8.73 12.88 -26.80
N GLN A 168 -8.72 12.29 -27.99
CA GLN A 168 -8.94 13.02 -29.23
C GLN A 168 -10.34 13.66 -29.27
N SER A 169 -11.35 12.97 -28.75
CA SER A 169 -12.70 13.54 -28.63
C SER A 169 -12.72 14.76 -27.69
N TYR A 170 -12.03 14.68 -26.54
CA TYR A 170 -11.93 15.75 -25.54
C TYR A 170 -11.14 16.98 -26.04
N ILE A 171 -10.01 16.76 -26.72
CA ILE A 171 -9.22 17.83 -27.34
C ILE A 171 -10.02 18.50 -28.45
N ARG A 172 -10.79 17.72 -29.23
CA ARG A 172 -11.66 18.26 -30.28
C ARG A 172 -12.77 19.14 -29.72
N THR A 173 -13.46 18.73 -28.64
CA THR A 173 -14.46 19.59 -27.98
C THR A 173 -13.84 20.84 -27.36
N SER A 174 -12.64 20.73 -26.75
CA SER A 174 -11.98 21.87 -26.11
C SER A 174 -11.39 22.89 -27.11
N LEU A 175 -11.04 22.46 -28.33
CA LEU A 175 -10.62 23.35 -29.43
C LEU A 175 -11.83 24.03 -30.09
N HIS A 176 -12.96 23.36 -30.21
CA HIS A 176 -14.19 23.99 -30.72
C HIS A 176 -14.73 25.11 -29.82
N HIS A 177 -14.46 25.08 -28.51
CA HIS A 177 -14.80 26.17 -27.58
C HIS A 177 -13.80 27.34 -27.57
N LYS A 178 -12.66 27.23 -28.23
CA LYS A 178 -11.68 28.34 -28.37
C LYS A 178 -11.74 29.03 -29.73
N VAL A 179 -12.59 28.57 -30.63
CA VAL A 179 -12.75 29.10 -32.01
C VAL A 179 -14.19 29.63 -32.24
N MET A 180 -14.97 29.80 -31.16
CA MET A 180 -16.23 30.55 -31.13
C MET A 180 -16.10 31.67 -30.10
#